data_AF-A0A661DAW5-F1
#
_entry.id   AF-A0A661DAW5-F1
#
_cell.length_a   1.000
_cell.length_b   1.000
_cell.length_c   1.000
_cell.angle_alpha   90.00
_cell.angle_beta   90.00
_cell.angle_gamma   90.00
#
_symmetry.space_group_name_H-M   'P 1'
#
loop_
_entity.id
_entity.type
_entity.pdbx_description
1 polymer ?
#
loop_
_entity_poly.entity_id
_entity_poly.type
_entity_poly.pdbx_seq_one_letter_code
_entity_poly.pdbx_strand_id
1 'polypeptide(L)'
;MNIGSWQFQAPDISGTAEQIKTPPVFLAPMAGITDRPFRQLCRQLGAAMAISEMVTSKAELFNTLKTRTRLNHEGEIKPISVQILGTQADQMAQAAVFNVLHGADIIDINMGCPAKKVCNVSAGSALLKNELLVSKILSAVVQAVS
;
A
#
# COMPACT_ATOMS: atom_id res chain seq x y z
N MET A 1 5.09 -26.99 -5.10
CA MET A 1 5.51 -25.85 -5.96
C MET A 1 6.45 -25.01 -5.12
N ASN A 2 7.72 -24.90 -5.52
CA ASN A 2 8.74 -24.12 -4.80
C ASN A 2 8.43 -22.63 -4.94
N ILE A 3 8.07 -21.98 -3.84
CA ILE A 3 8.05 -20.52 -3.75
C ILE A 3 9.51 -20.07 -3.65
N GLY A 4 10.00 -19.39 -4.68
CA GLY A 4 11.37 -18.92 -4.77
C GLY A 4 11.71 -17.96 -3.62
N SER A 5 12.91 -18.11 -3.09
CA SER A 5 13.49 -17.18 -2.13
C SER A 5 13.56 -15.77 -2.72
N TRP A 6 12.76 -14.85 -2.20
CA TRP A 6 12.87 -13.42 -2.49
C TRP A 6 14.17 -12.88 -1.88
N GLN A 7 15.24 -12.77 -2.69
CA GLN A 7 16.43 -12.04 -2.29
C GLN A 7 16.24 -10.55 -2.61
N PHE A 8 15.93 -9.75 -1.59
CA PHE A 8 16.05 -8.31 -1.68
C PHE A 8 17.55 -7.94 -1.66
N GLN A 9 18.12 -7.60 -2.81
CA GLN A 9 19.44 -6.98 -2.86
C GLN A 9 19.30 -5.49 -2.51
N ALA A 10 19.66 -5.14 -1.28
CA ALA A 10 19.87 -3.74 -0.92
C ALA A 10 20.97 -3.16 -1.84
N PRO A 11 20.85 -1.90 -2.30
CA PRO A 11 21.88 -1.29 -3.13
C PRO A 11 23.22 -1.26 -2.40
N ASP A 12 24.28 -1.59 -3.12
CA ASP A 12 25.66 -1.46 -2.63
C ASP A 12 25.97 0.01 -2.31
N ILE A 13 26.23 0.29 -1.04
CA ILE A 13 26.54 1.63 -0.52
C ILE A 13 28.04 1.86 -0.33
N SER A 14 28.92 0.98 -0.84
CA SER A 14 30.38 1.13 -0.70
C SER A 14 31.00 2.22 -1.60
N GLY A 15 30.19 3.06 -2.24
CA GLY A 15 30.65 4.18 -3.06
C GLY A 15 31.25 5.31 -2.22
N THR A 16 32.30 5.95 -2.72
CA THR A 16 32.92 7.14 -2.13
C THR A 16 31.88 8.26 -1.95
N ALA A 17 32.09 9.13 -0.95
CA ALA A 17 31.14 10.16 -0.47
C ALA A 17 30.65 11.21 -1.52
N GLU A 18 31.04 11.06 -2.79
CA GLU A 18 30.66 11.90 -3.93
C GLU A 18 29.48 11.36 -4.75
N GLN A 19 28.88 10.22 -4.37
CA GLN A 19 27.66 9.70 -5.00
C GLN A 19 26.52 9.55 -3.98
N ILE A 20 26.08 10.65 -3.37
CA ILE A 20 24.71 10.67 -2.83
C ILE A 20 23.77 10.74 -4.03
N LYS A 21 23.47 9.57 -4.63
CA LYS A 21 22.29 9.40 -5.48
C LYS A 21 21.12 9.98 -4.70
N THR A 22 20.40 10.92 -5.29
CA THR A 22 19.23 11.56 -4.68
C THR A 22 18.38 10.49 -3.97
N PRO A 23 18.01 10.68 -2.69
CA PRO A 23 17.21 9.70 -1.98
C PRO A 23 15.93 9.44 -2.76
N PRO A 24 15.46 8.18 -2.85
CA PRO A 24 14.29 7.86 -3.64
C PRO A 24 13.07 8.64 -3.10
N VAL A 25 12.42 9.39 -3.98
CA VAL A 25 11.21 10.16 -3.65
C VAL A 25 9.97 9.35 -4.03
N PHE A 26 9.05 9.21 -3.08
CA PHE A 26 7.79 8.48 -3.30
C PHE A 26 6.61 9.43 -3.34
N LEU A 27 5.69 9.21 -4.28
CA LEU A 27 4.40 9.90 -4.29
C LEU A 27 3.48 9.28 -3.22
N ALA A 28 3.19 10.06 -2.19
CA ALA A 28 2.30 9.67 -1.09
C ALA A 28 0.86 9.42 -1.55
N PRO A 29 0.13 8.51 -0.89
CA PRO A 29 -1.27 8.24 -1.21
C PRO A 29 -2.17 9.39 -0.79
N MET A 30 -2.98 9.91 -1.71
CA MET A 30 -3.90 11.03 -1.47
C MET A 30 -5.27 10.71 -2.08
N ALA A 31 -6.27 10.50 -1.23
CA ALA A 31 -7.63 10.16 -1.66
C ALA A 31 -8.20 11.25 -2.59
N GLY A 32 -8.66 10.84 -3.77
CA GLY A 32 -9.17 11.73 -4.82
C GLY A 32 -8.10 12.48 -5.63
N ILE A 33 -6.81 12.24 -5.38
CA ILE A 33 -5.70 12.90 -6.10
C ILE A 33 -4.79 11.87 -6.77
N THR A 34 -4.30 10.85 -6.04
CA THR A 34 -3.40 9.84 -6.59
C THR A 34 -4.14 8.74 -7.35
N ASP A 35 -4.93 9.13 -8.35
CA ASP A 35 -5.56 8.21 -9.29
C ASP A 35 -4.55 7.63 -10.30
N ARG A 36 -4.98 6.69 -11.15
CA ARG A 36 -4.07 5.99 -12.08
C ARG A 36 -3.31 6.97 -13.01
N PRO A 37 -3.97 7.90 -13.73
CA PRO A 37 -3.26 8.86 -14.58
C PRO A 37 -2.21 9.68 -13.82
N PHE A 38 -2.53 10.19 -12.63
CA PHE A 38 -1.60 10.99 -11.85
C PHE A 38 -0.39 10.17 -11.38
N ARG A 39 -0.62 8.94 -10.91
CA ARG A 39 0.46 8.02 -10.52
C ARG A 39 1.38 7.72 -11.70
N GLN A 40 0.82 7.42 -12.88
CA GLN A 40 1.60 7.16 -14.09
C GLN A 40 2.47 8.37 -14.48
N LEU A 41 1.90 9.57 -14.47
CA LEU A 41 2.63 10.80 -14.75
C LEU A 41 3.78 11.01 -13.77
N CYS A 42 3.55 10.88 -12.46
CA CYS A 42 4.61 11.03 -11.46
C CYS A 42 5.72 9.98 -11.62
N ARG A 43 5.37 8.73 -11.96
CA ARG A 43 6.36 7.68 -12.24
C ARG A 43 7.19 7.99 -13.49
N GLN A 44 6.57 8.51 -14.55
CA GLN A 44 7.26 8.96 -15.76
C GLN A 44 8.20 10.15 -15.50
N LEU A 45 7.85 11.02 -14.56
CA LEU A 45 8.65 12.19 -14.16
C LEU A 45 9.73 11.86 -13.11
N GLY A 46 9.93 10.59 -12.76
CA GLY A 46 11.04 10.15 -11.93
C GLY A 46 10.72 9.85 -10.45
N ALA A 47 9.45 9.84 -10.04
CA ALA A 47 9.08 9.32 -8.73
C ALA A 47 9.50 7.85 -8.63
N ALA A 48 10.20 7.45 -7.56
CA ALA A 48 10.71 6.10 -7.34
C ALA A 48 9.63 5.09 -6.93
N MET A 49 8.46 5.58 -6.47
CA MET A 49 7.23 4.81 -6.28
C MET A 49 6.03 5.76 -6.29
N ALA A 50 4.85 5.22 -6.58
CA ALA A 50 3.59 5.92 -6.41
C ALA A 50 2.58 4.99 -5.73
N ILE A 51 2.04 5.42 -4.59
CA ILE A 51 1.11 4.61 -3.81
C ILE A 51 -0.31 4.93 -4.26
N SER A 52 -1.15 3.90 -4.40
CA SER A 52 -2.55 4.05 -4.77
C SER A 52 -3.32 4.92 -3.80
N GLU A 53 -4.48 5.42 -4.22
CA GLU A 53 -5.49 5.83 -3.24
C GLU A 53 -5.82 4.68 -2.28
N MET A 54 -6.19 5.05 -1.06
CA MET A 54 -6.59 4.12 0.00
C MET A 54 -7.81 3.28 -0.39
N VAL A 55 -7.66 1.95 -0.35
CA VAL A 55 -8.69 0.93 -0.53
C VAL A 55 -9.18 0.45 0.83
N THR A 56 -10.48 0.17 0.96
CA THR A 56 -11.08 -0.31 2.21
C THR A 56 -10.89 -1.82 2.38
N SER A 57 -10.81 -2.32 3.61
CA SER A 57 -10.79 -3.74 3.92
C SER A 57 -12.17 -4.41 3.84
N LYS A 58 -13.24 -3.63 3.70
CA LYS A 58 -14.62 -4.10 3.72
C LYS A 58 -15.00 -4.77 2.40
N ALA A 59 -15.13 -6.08 2.41
CA ALA A 59 -15.40 -6.90 1.22
C ALA A 59 -16.69 -6.48 0.49
N GLU A 60 -17.71 -6.04 1.24
CA GLU A 60 -18.97 -5.56 0.69
C GLU A 60 -18.81 -4.31 -0.21
N LEU A 61 -17.68 -3.60 -0.10
CA LEU A 61 -17.37 -2.42 -0.89
C LEU A 61 -16.46 -2.68 -2.09
N PHE A 62 -15.97 -3.91 -2.29
CA PHE A 62 -14.99 -4.23 -3.35
C PHE A 62 -15.54 -4.00 -4.75
N ASN A 63 -16.82 -4.28 -4.96
CA ASN A 63 -17.46 -4.15 -6.27
C ASN A 63 -18.01 -2.74 -6.57
N THR A 64 -17.88 -1.79 -5.63
CA THR A 64 -18.33 -0.41 -5.86
C THR A 64 -17.48 0.27 -6.92
N LEU A 65 -18.08 1.19 -7.69
CA LEU A 65 -17.36 1.97 -8.71
C LEU A 65 -16.09 2.62 -8.14
N LYS A 66 -16.21 3.21 -6.93
CA LYS A 66 -15.11 3.85 -6.22
C LYS A 66 -13.93 2.92 -5.95
N THR A 67 -14.18 1.67 -5.56
CA THR A 67 -13.11 0.70 -5.33
C THR A 67 -12.54 0.23 -6.67
N ARG A 68 -13.39 -0.09 -7.64
CA ARG A 68 -12.97 -0.55 -8.97
C ARG A 68 -12.06 0.44 -9.71
N THR A 69 -12.31 1.75 -9.60
CA THR A 69 -11.44 2.77 -10.20
C THR A 69 -10.06 2.80 -9.52
N ARG A 70 -9.99 2.54 -8.21
CA ARG A 70 -8.73 2.53 -7.45
C ARG A 70 -7.88 1.29 -7.70
N LEU A 71 -8.53 0.16 -8.00
CA LEU A 71 -7.91 -1.11 -8.36
C LEU A 71 -7.42 -1.16 -9.82
N ASN A 72 -7.71 -0.14 -10.62
CA ASN A 72 -7.19 -0.10 -11.98
C ASN A 72 -5.72 0.33 -11.95
N HIS A 73 -4.84 -0.64 -12.22
CA HIS A 73 -3.39 -0.46 -12.32
C HIS A 73 -2.87 -0.71 -13.75
N GLU A 74 -3.75 -0.76 -14.74
CA GLU A 74 -3.37 -1.04 -16.12
C GLU A 74 -2.35 -0.02 -16.63
N GLY A 75 -1.20 -0.51 -17.10
CA GLY A 75 -0.11 0.32 -17.63
C GLY A 75 0.73 1.04 -16.56
N GLU A 76 0.56 0.75 -15.28
CA GLU A 76 1.43 1.30 -14.23
C GLU A 76 2.84 0.68 -14.27
N ILE A 77 3.85 1.51 -14.01
CA ILE A 77 5.24 1.07 -13.89
C ILE A 77 5.45 0.42 -12.53
N LYS A 78 5.75 -0.89 -12.53
CA LYS A 78 6.04 -1.66 -11.32
C LYS A 78 7.17 -1.05 -10.47
N PRO A 79 7.20 -1.31 -9.14
CA PRO A 79 6.19 -2.06 -8.38
C PRO A 79 4.90 -1.26 -8.18
N ILE A 80 3.76 -1.95 -8.20
CA ILE A 80 2.45 -1.38 -7.86
C ILE A 80 2.25 -1.48 -6.35
N SER A 81 2.11 -0.33 -5.69
CA SER A 81 1.87 -0.25 -4.24
C SER A 81 0.42 0.16 -3.96
N VAL A 82 -0.30 -0.69 -3.24
CA VAL A 82 -1.70 -0.46 -2.86
C VAL A 82 -1.82 -0.24 -1.37
N GLN A 83 -2.41 0.89 -0.99
CA GLN A 83 -2.71 1.19 0.42
C GLN A 83 -4.08 0.63 0.82
N ILE A 84 -4.13 -0.20 1.85
CA ILE A 84 -5.36 -0.72 2.46
C ILE A 84 -5.65 -0.08 3.83
N LEU A 85 -6.93 0.01 4.20
CA LEU A 85 -7.41 0.57 5.46
C LEU A 85 -8.51 -0.31 6.06
N GLY A 86 -8.37 -0.61 7.35
CA GLY A 86 -9.36 -1.33 8.14
C GLY A 86 -8.95 -1.43 9.61
N THR A 87 -9.77 -2.15 10.38
CA THR A 87 -9.55 -2.35 11.82
C THR A 87 -9.66 -3.80 12.28
N GLN A 88 -10.10 -4.70 11.40
CA GLN A 88 -10.28 -6.12 11.68
C GLN A 88 -9.20 -6.92 10.96
N ALA A 89 -8.45 -7.75 11.68
CA ALA A 89 -7.27 -8.43 11.15
C ALA A 89 -7.59 -9.39 9.99
N ASP A 90 -8.70 -10.12 10.12
CA ASP A 90 -9.23 -11.02 9.09
C ASP A 90 -9.63 -10.27 7.81
N GLN A 91 -10.34 -9.15 7.95
CA GLN A 91 -10.73 -8.33 6.81
C GLN A 91 -9.51 -7.69 6.12
N MET A 92 -8.53 -7.25 6.90
CA MET A 92 -7.28 -6.70 6.37
C MET A 92 -6.49 -7.76 5.58
N ALA A 93 -6.41 -8.99 6.10
CA ALA A 93 -5.79 -10.11 5.40
C ALA A 93 -6.51 -10.44 4.09
N GLN A 94 -7.85 -10.53 4.11
CA GLN A 94 -8.65 -10.74 2.91
C GLN A 94 -8.46 -9.63 1.87
N ALA A 95 -8.42 -8.38 2.32
CA ALA A 95 -8.15 -7.23 1.46
C ALA A 95 -6.75 -7.27 0.86
N ALA A 96 -5.73 -7.69 1.61
CA ALA A 96 -4.38 -7.85 1.10
C ALA A 96 -4.34 -8.91 -0.01
N VAL A 97 -4.87 -10.11 0.24
CA VAL A 97 -4.98 -11.18 -0.77
C VAL A 97 -5.73 -10.70 -2.01
N PHE A 98 -6.87 -10.04 -1.81
CA PHE A 98 -7.66 -9.49 -2.90
C PHE A 98 -6.84 -8.51 -3.75
N ASN A 99 -6.12 -7.57 -3.15
CA ASN A 99 -5.32 -6.60 -3.91
C ASN A 99 -4.10 -7.23 -4.61
N VAL A 100 -3.45 -8.23 -4.00
CA VAL A 100 -2.38 -9.02 -4.65
C VAL A 100 -2.92 -9.72 -5.91
N LEU A 101 -4.09 -10.36 -5.83
CA LEU A 101 -4.75 -10.98 -6.99
C LEU A 101 -5.13 -9.96 -8.09
N HIS A 102 -5.25 -8.68 -7.74
CA HIS A 102 -5.54 -7.58 -8.67
C HIS A 102 -4.29 -6.79 -9.08
N GLY A 103 -3.09 -7.34 -8.84
CA GLY A 103 -1.84 -6.82 -9.40
C GLY A 103 -1.01 -5.96 -8.46
N ALA A 104 -1.36 -5.86 -7.17
CA ALA A 104 -0.49 -5.22 -6.19
C ALA A 104 0.79 -6.05 -5.98
N ASP A 105 1.95 -5.41 -6.09
CA ASP A 105 3.26 -5.99 -5.74
C ASP A 105 3.63 -5.65 -4.28
N ILE A 106 3.08 -4.55 -3.74
CA ILE A 106 3.30 -4.09 -2.36
C ILE A 106 1.95 -3.77 -1.72
N ILE A 107 1.75 -4.28 -0.50
CA ILE A 107 0.62 -3.93 0.37
C ILE A 107 1.08 -2.94 1.44
N ASP A 108 0.57 -1.71 1.37
CA ASP A 108 0.76 -0.65 2.35
C ASP A 108 -0.44 -0.59 3.30
N ILE A 109 -0.23 -0.42 4.61
CA ILE A 109 -1.30 -0.37 5.60
C ILE A 109 -1.44 1.04 6.15
N ASN A 110 -2.59 1.67 5.96
CA ASN A 110 -2.83 3.00 6.49
C ASN A 110 -3.00 2.97 8.01
N MET A 111 -1.99 3.47 8.72
CA MET A 111 -2.03 3.72 10.16
C MET A 111 -1.87 5.21 10.52
N GLY A 112 -1.98 6.11 9.53
CA GLY A 112 -1.60 7.53 9.71
C GLY A 112 -2.74 8.53 9.51
N CYS A 113 -3.83 8.18 8.82
CA CYS A 113 -4.84 9.16 8.43
C CYS A 113 -5.56 9.76 9.67
N PRO A 114 -5.55 11.09 9.88
CA PRO A 114 -6.20 11.73 11.02
C PRO A 114 -7.65 12.17 10.74
N ALA A 115 -8.18 11.90 9.55
CA ALA A 115 -9.50 12.37 9.15
C ALA A 115 -10.59 11.81 10.08
N LYS A 116 -11.50 12.66 10.58
CA LYS A 116 -12.55 12.27 11.55
C LYS A 116 -13.33 11.02 11.12
N LYS A 117 -13.69 10.91 9.84
CA LYS A 117 -14.41 9.74 9.31
C LYS A 117 -13.63 8.42 9.47
N VAL A 118 -12.31 8.48 9.41
CA VAL A 118 -11.41 7.32 9.56
C VAL A 118 -11.17 7.03 11.05
N CYS A 119 -10.86 8.05 11.83
CA CYS A 119 -10.61 7.90 13.27
C CYS A 119 -11.87 7.46 14.05
N ASN A 120 -13.08 7.88 13.65
CA ASN A 120 -14.33 7.51 14.31
C ASN A 120 -14.63 6.00 14.26
N VAL A 121 -14.03 5.27 13.31
CA VAL A 121 -14.11 3.81 13.24
C VAL A 121 -12.85 3.13 13.78
N SER A 122 -12.02 3.86 14.53
CA SER A 122 -10.73 3.40 15.09
C SER A 122 -9.69 2.95 14.05
N ALA A 123 -9.75 3.49 12.83
CA ALA A 123 -8.78 3.25 11.77
C ALA A 123 -7.81 4.43 11.61
N GLY A 124 -6.82 4.33 10.72
CA GLY A 124 -5.84 5.39 10.50
C GLY A 124 -5.01 5.66 11.75
N SER A 125 -4.77 6.92 12.10
CA SER A 125 -3.96 7.24 13.29
C SER A 125 -4.58 6.82 14.62
N ALA A 126 -5.91 6.65 14.67
CA ALA A 126 -6.58 6.13 15.87
C ALA A 126 -6.22 4.67 16.18
N LEU A 127 -5.85 3.89 15.15
CA LEU A 127 -5.44 2.49 15.29
C LEU A 127 -4.18 2.36 16.17
N LEU A 128 -3.28 3.34 16.11
CA LEU A 128 -2.00 3.34 16.83
C LEU A 128 -2.15 3.41 18.37
N LYS A 129 -3.36 3.70 18.88
CA LYS A 129 -3.63 3.61 20.33
C LYS A 129 -3.71 2.18 20.85
N ASN A 130 -3.79 1.19 19.96
CA ASN A 130 -3.93 -0.22 20.31
C ASN A 130 -2.87 -1.06 19.61
N GLU A 131 -1.67 -1.09 20.21
CA GLU A 131 -0.52 -1.83 19.70
C GLU A 131 -0.79 -3.33 19.52
N LEU A 132 -1.61 -3.93 20.38
CA LEU A 132 -2.00 -5.34 20.26
C LEU A 132 -2.82 -5.59 18.99
N LEU A 133 -3.75 -4.69 18.67
CA LEU A 133 -4.53 -4.78 17.44
C LEU A 133 -3.65 -4.55 16.21
N VAL A 134 -2.73 -3.58 16.26
CA VAL A 134 -1.73 -3.33 15.21
C VAL A 134 -0.93 -4.60 14.94
N SER A 135 -0.37 -5.24 15.98
CA SER A 135 0.39 -6.49 15.86
C SER A 135 -0.43 -7.61 15.22
N LYS A 136 -1.71 -7.77 15.61
CA LYS A 136 -2.62 -8.75 15.01
C LYS A 136 -2.87 -8.47 13.52
N ILE A 137 -3.12 -7.22 13.14
CA ILE A 137 -3.34 -6.83 11.73
C ILE A 137 -2.10 -7.11 10.91
N LEU A 138 -0.92 -6.65 11.36
CA LEU A 138 0.34 -6.87 10.65
C LEU A 138 0.63 -8.36 10.45
N SER A 139 0.50 -9.15 11.52
CA SER A 139 0.73 -10.60 11.46
C SER A 139 -0.22 -11.29 10.49
N ALA A 140 -1.52 -10.97 10.55
CA ALA A 140 -2.53 -11.57 9.67
C ALA A 140 -2.31 -11.20 8.20
N VAL A 141 -1.96 -9.94 7.90
CA VAL A 141 -1.68 -9.49 6.53
C VAL A 141 -0.45 -10.18 5.97
N VAL A 142 0.67 -10.20 6.71
CA VAL A 142 1.91 -10.85 6.27
C VAL A 142 1.68 -12.35 6.01
N GLN A 143 1.05 -13.06 6.95
CA GLN A 143 0.74 -14.49 6.79
C GLN A 143 -0.13 -14.81 5.57
N ALA A 144 -0.99 -13.88 5.16
CA ALA A 144 -1.91 -14.11 4.06
C ALA A 144 -1.27 -13.93 2.67
N VAL A 145 -0.14 -13.22 2.56
CA VAL A 145 0.45 -12.82 1.27
C VAL A 145 1.95 -13.12 1.13
N SER A 146 2.59 -13.74 2.13
CA SER A 146 4.02 -14.12 2.12
C SER A 146 4.22 -15.63 1.98
#